data_AF-A0A3B8ZHK1-F1
#
_entry.id   AF-A0A3B8ZHK1-F1
#
_cell.length_a   1.000
_cell.length_b   1.000
_cell.length_c   1.000
_cell.angle_alpha   90.00
_cell.angle_beta   90.00
_cell.angle_gamma   90.00
#
_symmetry.space_group_name_H-M   'P 1'
#
loop_
_entity.id
_entity.type
_entity.pdbx_description
1 polymer ?
#
loop_
_entity_poly.entity_id
_entity_poly.type
_entity_poly.pdbx_seq_one_letter_code
_entity_poly.pdbx_strand_id
1 'polypeptide(L)'
;LNLFYGQGRPQSLARAGVAGGILNNTGINFETDGITGYPTLDATAHNTWGLASGINLLGSQFAHQLILEMAMVMATGPQQLRNAEGDQYAVGMRYQKPLNHFLIFRTDHMLGFREGADDLHGSRFELRWKF
;
A
#
# COMPACT_ATOMS: atom_id res chain seq x y z
N LEU A 1 -5.40 6.14 10.48
CA LEU A 1 -6.60 5.94 9.64
C LEU A 1 -6.56 6.92 8.50
N ASN A 2 -6.65 6.44 7.28
CA ASN A 2 -6.80 7.24 6.07
C ASN A 2 -8.09 6.80 5.36
N LEU A 3 -8.88 7.75 4.88
CA LEU A 3 -10.11 7.52 4.12
C LEU A 3 -9.96 8.18 2.75
N PHE A 4 -10.57 7.60 1.72
CA PHE A 4 -10.58 8.22 0.39
C PHE A 4 -11.90 7.96 -0.34
N TYR A 5 -12.21 8.87 -1.26
CA TYR A 5 -13.29 8.74 -2.23
C TYR A 5 -12.79 9.27 -3.57
N GLY A 6 -12.87 8.44 -4.60
CA GLY A 6 -12.46 8.75 -5.96
C GLY A 6 -13.63 8.65 -6.91
N GLN A 7 -13.87 9.73 -7.66
CA GLN A 7 -14.92 9.81 -8.68
C GLN A 7 -14.29 10.15 -10.04
N GLY A 8 -14.79 9.52 -11.09
CA GLY A 8 -14.17 9.56 -12.40
C GLY A 8 -12.77 8.94 -12.32
N ARG A 9 -11.81 9.55 -13.02
CA ARG A 9 -10.43 9.04 -13.12
C ARG A 9 -9.44 10.03 -12.48
N PRO A 10 -9.33 10.09 -11.14
CA PRO A 10 -8.35 10.94 -10.47
C PRO A 10 -6.94 10.68 -11.00
N GLN A 11 -6.15 11.73 -11.12
CA GLN A 11 -4.77 11.65 -11.59
C GLN A 11 -3.89 12.53 -10.71
N SER A 12 -2.66 12.09 -10.48
CA SER A 12 -1.68 12.91 -9.79
C SER A 12 -1.14 13.99 -10.74
N LEU A 13 -1.09 15.23 -10.28
CA LEU A 13 -0.47 16.34 -11.02
C LEU A 13 1.06 16.19 -11.11
N ALA A 14 1.69 15.54 -10.11
CA ALA A 14 3.14 15.49 -9.96
C ALA A 14 3.75 14.08 -10.13
N ARG A 15 2.92 13.03 -10.19
CA ARG A 15 3.37 11.65 -10.41
C ARG A 15 2.83 11.13 -11.73
N ALA A 16 3.74 10.69 -12.61
CA ALA A 16 3.37 9.90 -13.78
C ALA A 16 2.62 8.63 -13.34
N GLY A 17 1.73 8.09 -14.18
CA GLY A 17 0.90 6.92 -13.87
C GLY A 17 1.67 5.66 -13.42
N VAL A 18 2.99 5.64 -13.60
CA VAL A 18 3.94 4.60 -13.19
C VAL A 18 4.42 4.69 -11.73
N ALA A 19 4.10 5.76 -10.99
CA ALA A 19 4.63 6.00 -9.64
C ALA A 19 3.67 5.60 -8.50
N GLY A 20 2.96 4.48 -8.66
CA GLY A 20 2.14 3.89 -7.59
C GLY A 20 0.75 4.47 -7.39
N GLY A 21 0.23 5.23 -8.35
CA GLY A 21 -1.12 5.82 -8.26
C GLY A 21 -1.24 6.97 -7.25
N ILE A 22 -2.45 7.54 -7.14
CA ILE A 22 -2.72 8.66 -6.23
C ILE A 22 -2.73 8.23 -4.76
N LEU A 23 -2.99 6.95 -4.49
CA LEU A 23 -3.10 6.38 -3.14
C LEU A 23 -1.79 5.80 -2.61
N ASN A 24 -0.65 5.94 -3.30
CA ASN A 24 0.63 5.34 -2.88
C ASN A 24 1.08 5.69 -1.44
N ASN A 25 0.60 6.82 -0.90
CA ASN A 25 0.93 7.30 0.44
C ASN A 25 -0.22 7.15 1.45
N THR A 26 -1.30 6.45 1.06
CA THR A 26 -2.49 6.24 1.91
C THR A 26 -2.29 5.12 2.91
N GLY A 27 -1.40 4.16 2.64
CA GLY A 27 -1.12 3.03 3.51
C GLY A 27 -0.07 2.11 2.90
N ILE A 28 0.49 1.21 3.70
CA ILE A 28 1.52 0.26 3.24
C ILE A 28 0.97 -0.73 2.20
N ASN A 29 -0.33 -1.02 2.20
CA ASN A 29 -0.98 -1.88 1.20
C ASN A 29 -1.19 -1.20 -0.17
N PHE A 30 -0.91 0.11 -0.25
CA PHE A 30 -0.92 0.89 -1.50
C PHE A 30 0.49 1.31 -1.93
N GLU A 31 1.52 1.08 -1.09
CA GLU A 31 2.88 1.52 -1.34
C GLU A 31 3.61 0.56 -2.28
N THR A 32 3.98 1.05 -3.46
CA THR A 32 4.91 0.36 -4.34
C THR A 32 6.27 1.08 -4.36
N ASP A 33 7.32 0.33 -4.66
CA ASP A 33 8.57 0.91 -5.14
C ASP A 33 8.65 0.62 -6.65
N GLY A 34 9.07 1.58 -7.46
CA GLY A 34 9.06 1.42 -8.93
C GLY A 34 10.09 0.40 -9.46
N ILE A 35 10.60 -0.51 -8.62
CA ILE A 35 11.76 -1.36 -8.90
C ILE A 35 11.45 -2.84 -8.66
N THR A 36 10.85 -3.21 -7.53
CA THR A 36 10.60 -4.61 -7.16
C THR A 36 9.25 -5.12 -7.63
N GLY A 37 8.34 -4.22 -8.03
CA GLY A 37 6.97 -4.59 -8.40
C GLY A 37 6.20 -5.24 -7.24
N TYR A 38 6.48 -4.79 -6.00
CA TYR A 38 5.77 -5.28 -4.82
C TYR A 38 4.24 -5.08 -5.00
N PRO A 39 3.41 -6.10 -4.70
CA PRO A 39 1.98 -6.03 -4.95
C PRO A 39 1.33 -4.93 -4.11
N THR A 40 0.30 -4.30 -4.69
CA THR A 40 -0.51 -3.29 -4.03
C THR A 40 -1.98 -3.50 -4.37
N LEU A 41 -2.88 -3.00 -3.53
CA LEU A 41 -4.26 -2.77 -3.94
C LEU A 41 -4.33 -1.75 -5.08
N ASP A 42 -5.50 -1.63 -5.73
CA ASP A 42 -5.70 -0.56 -6.72
C ASP A 42 -5.48 0.81 -6.06
N ALA A 43 -4.39 1.47 -6.45
CA ALA A 43 -3.98 2.75 -5.89
C ALA A 43 -4.44 3.95 -6.74
N THR A 44 -5.34 3.73 -7.70
CA THR A 44 -5.69 4.75 -8.71
C THR A 44 -6.87 5.61 -8.32
N ALA A 45 -7.68 5.14 -7.37
CA ALA A 45 -8.93 5.77 -6.97
C ALA A 45 -9.93 5.96 -8.13
N HIS A 46 -9.84 5.14 -9.19
CA HIS A 46 -10.68 5.24 -10.39
C HIS A 46 -12.08 4.68 -10.09
N ASN A 47 -13.03 5.55 -9.74
CA ASN A 47 -14.40 5.21 -9.30
C ASN A 47 -14.40 4.19 -8.15
N THR A 48 -13.68 4.52 -7.07
CA THR A 48 -13.58 3.67 -5.88
C THR A 48 -13.53 4.53 -4.61
N TRP A 49 -13.97 3.99 -3.49
CA TRP A 49 -13.75 4.58 -2.17
C TRP A 49 -13.14 3.55 -1.23
N GLY A 50 -12.62 3.97 -0.08
CA GLY A 50 -12.02 3.02 0.83
C GLY A 50 -11.26 3.64 1.98
N LEU A 51 -10.46 2.81 2.63
CA LEU A 51 -9.68 3.20 3.77
C LEU A 51 -8.41 2.37 3.94
N ALA A 52 -7.49 2.92 4.72
CA ALA A 52 -6.36 2.20 5.31
C ALA A 52 -6.32 2.50 6.81
N SER A 53 -6.25 1.47 7.63
CA SER A 53 -6.15 1.61 9.08
C SER A 53 -5.13 0.62 9.62
N GLY A 54 -4.29 1.08 10.54
CA GLY A 54 -3.24 0.26 11.09
C GLY A 54 -2.76 0.75 12.44
N ILE A 55 -2.01 -0.12 13.09
CA ILE A 55 -1.31 0.16 14.35
C ILE A 55 0.19 0.20 14.08
N ASN A 56 0.86 1.13 14.76
CA ASN A 56 2.30 1.29 14.70
C ASN A 56 2.88 1.07 16.10
N LEU A 57 3.55 -0.06 16.28
CA LEU A 57 4.20 -0.45 17.53
C LEU A 57 5.67 -0.08 17.46
N LEU A 58 6.11 0.75 18.40
CA LEU A 58 7.48 1.23 18.50
C LEU A 58 8.15 0.58 19.71
N GLY A 59 9.27 -0.10 19.48
CA GLY A 59 10.11 -0.66 20.54
C GLY A 59 10.85 0.44 21.30
N SER A 60 11.43 0.06 22.44
CA SER A 60 12.24 0.96 23.26
C SER A 60 13.30 1.68 22.41
N GLN A 61 13.42 2.99 22.59
CA GLN A 61 14.39 3.84 21.89
C GLN A 61 14.31 3.71 20.35
N PHE A 62 13.14 3.37 19.80
CA PHE A 62 12.95 3.15 18.36
C PHE A 62 13.84 2.05 17.75
N ALA A 63 14.32 1.11 18.58
CA ALA A 63 15.15 -0.01 18.14
C ALA A 63 14.39 -0.97 17.21
N HIS A 64 13.06 -0.97 17.28
CA HIS A 64 12.19 -1.78 16.45
C HIS A 64 10.93 -1.00 16.11
N GLN A 65 10.39 -1.24 14.92
CA GLN A 65 9.09 -0.75 14.51
C GLN A 65 8.34 -1.89 13.83
N LEU A 66 7.10 -2.12 14.26
CA LEU A 66 6.17 -3.06 13.63
C LEU A 66 4.89 -2.31 13.28
N ILE A 67 4.52 -2.35 12.01
CA ILE A 67 3.26 -1.80 11.51
C ILE A 67 2.40 -2.97 11.05
N LEU A 68 1.15 -3.01 11.50
CA LEU A 68 0.11 -3.90 10.99
C LEU A 68 -0.99 -3.03 10.41
N GLU A 69 -1.40 -3.29 9.18
CA GLU A 69 -2.39 -2.48 8.46
C GLU A 69 -3.44 -3.36 7.80
N MET A 70 -4.71 -2.95 7.90
CA MET A 70 -5.81 -3.40 7.06
C MET A 70 -6.21 -2.29 6.09
N ALA A 71 -6.51 -2.66 4.85
CA ALA A 71 -6.98 -1.73 3.84
C ALA A 71 -8.15 -2.32 3.05
N MET A 72 -9.00 -1.44 2.51
CA MET A 72 -10.09 -1.83 1.62
C MET A 72 -10.24 -0.82 0.48
N VAL A 73 -10.66 -1.32 -0.68
CA VAL A 73 -11.07 -0.58 -1.87
C VAL A 73 -12.43 -1.12 -2.29
N MET A 74 -13.43 -0.24 -2.33
CA MET A 74 -14.79 -0.56 -2.71
C MET A 74 -15.06 0.05 -4.08
N ALA A 75 -15.42 -0.79 -5.04
CA ALA A 75 -15.71 -0.38 -6.40
C ALA A 75 -17.06 0.32 -6.50
N THR A 76 -17.12 1.38 -7.32
CA THR A 76 -18.39 2.08 -7.61
C THR A 76 -18.63 2.15 -9.10
N GLY A 77 -19.89 1.94 -9.50
CA GLY A 77 -20.30 2.00 -10.89
C GLY A 77 -19.83 0.83 -11.77
N PRO A 78 -20.04 0.93 -13.09
CA PRO A 78 -19.76 -0.14 -14.05
C PRO A 78 -18.27 -0.49 -14.15
N GLN A 79 -17.95 -1.77 -14.36
CA GLN A 79 -16.56 -2.27 -14.45
C GLN A 79 -15.75 -1.58 -15.56
N GLN A 80 -16.38 -1.19 -16.66
CA GLN A 80 -15.70 -0.54 -17.79
C GLN A 80 -15.18 0.87 -17.46
N LEU A 81 -15.62 1.44 -16.33
CA LEU A 81 -15.27 2.78 -15.89
C LEU A 81 -14.38 2.76 -14.65
N ARG A 82 -13.73 1.64 -14.30
CA ARG A 82 -12.88 1.52 -13.11
C ARG A 82 -11.69 0.62 -13.39
N ASN A 83 -10.63 0.78 -12.59
CA ASN A 83 -9.43 -0.06 -12.69
C ASN A 83 -9.53 -1.32 -11.82
N ALA A 84 -10.06 -1.19 -10.60
CA ALA A 84 -10.36 -2.35 -9.77
C ALA A 84 -11.44 -3.19 -10.47
N GLU A 85 -11.30 -4.53 -10.53
CA GLU A 85 -12.30 -5.44 -11.12
C GLU A 85 -13.50 -5.71 -10.20
N GLY A 86 -13.31 -5.57 -8.89
CA GLY A 86 -14.33 -5.61 -7.85
C GLY A 86 -13.80 -5.01 -6.55
N ASP A 87 -14.43 -5.36 -5.43
CA ASP A 87 -13.95 -4.95 -4.11
C ASP A 87 -12.64 -5.65 -3.76
N GLN A 88 -11.80 -4.95 -3.00
CA GLN A 88 -10.48 -5.46 -2.60
C GLN A 88 -10.23 -5.21 -1.12
N TYR A 89 -9.58 -6.17 -0.49
CA TYR A 89 -9.18 -6.10 0.92
C TYR A 89 -7.72 -6.51 1.06
N ALA A 90 -7.01 -5.95 2.02
CA ALA A 90 -5.66 -6.39 2.31
C ALA A 90 -5.33 -6.33 3.80
N VAL A 91 -4.44 -7.24 4.19
CA VAL A 91 -3.69 -7.18 5.44
C VAL A 91 -2.21 -7.11 5.10
N GLY A 92 -1.53 -6.15 5.72
CA GLY A 92 -0.13 -5.86 5.52
C GLY A 92 0.63 -5.82 6.84
N MET A 93 1.88 -6.27 6.80
CA MET A 93 2.84 -6.14 7.89
C MET A 93 4.11 -5.49 7.37
N ARG A 94 4.63 -4.53 8.13
CA ARG A 94 5.96 -3.97 7.94
C ARG A 94 6.76 -4.05 9.22
N TYR A 95 7.93 -4.67 9.17
CA TYR A 95 8.89 -4.65 10.27
C TYR A 95 10.15 -3.88 9.85
N GLN A 96 10.62 -2.99 10.73
CA GLN A 96 11.79 -2.18 10.50
C GLN A 96 12.70 -2.17 11.73
N LYS A 97 14.01 -2.30 11.50
CA LYS A 97 15.04 -2.26 12.53
C LYS A 97 16.28 -1.48 12.04
N PRO A 98 16.71 -0.41 12.73
CA PRO A 98 18.05 0.14 12.52
C PRO A 98 19.09 -0.88 12.95
N LEU A 99 20.01 -1.23 12.05
CA LEU A 99 21.15 -2.09 12.33
C LEU A 99 22.33 -1.29 12.91
N ASN A 100 22.47 -0.05 12.47
CA ASN A 100 23.41 0.94 12.99
C ASN A 100 22.92 2.36 12.63
N HIS A 101 23.75 3.39 12.81
CA HIS A 101 23.37 4.79 12.58
C HIS A 101 23.07 5.14 11.11
N PHE A 102 23.49 4.32 10.15
CA PHE A 102 23.29 4.55 8.72
C PHE A 102 22.51 3.45 8.02
N LEU A 103 22.28 2.30 8.65
CA LEU A 103 21.73 1.12 8.00
C LEU A 103 20.42 0.69 8.65
N ILE A 104 19.39 0.49 7.84
CA ILE A 104 18.06 0.05 8.28
C ILE A 104 17.69 -1.20 7.50
N PHE A 105 17.29 -2.24 8.23
CA PHE A 105 16.61 -3.39 7.67
C PHE A 105 15.10 -3.16 7.68
N ARG A 106 14.44 -3.43 6.56
CA ARG A 106 12.98 -3.37 6.42
C ARG A 106 12.47 -4.63 5.74
N THR A 107 11.38 -5.18 6.23
CA THR A 107 10.65 -6.27 5.57
C THR A 107 9.16 -5.95 5.52
N ASP A 108 8.55 -6.26 4.39
CA ASP A 108 7.15 -6.03 4.09
C ASP A 108 6.50 -7.32 3.64
N HIS A 109 5.28 -7.55 4.12
CA HIS A 109 4.44 -8.69 3.73
C HIS A 109 3.02 -8.21 3.50
N MET A 110 2.36 -8.74 2.48
CA MET A 110 0.99 -8.39 2.13
C MET A 110 0.24 -9.64 1.70
N LEU A 111 -1.02 -9.73 2.13
CA LEU A 111 -2.04 -10.61 1.57
C LEU A 111 -3.21 -9.72 1.15
N GLY A 112 -3.60 -9.79 -0.11
CA GLY A 112 -4.69 -9.04 -0.71
C GLY A 112 -5.69 -9.99 -1.34
N PHE A 113 -6.97 -9.75 -1.09
CA PHE A 113 -8.10 -10.48 -1.64
C PHE A 113 -8.81 -9.56 -2.63
N ARG A 114 -9.01 -10.02 -3.87
CA ARG A 114 -9.59 -9.18 -4.92
C ARG A 114 -10.77 -9.88 -5.58
N GLU A 115 -11.92 -9.23 -5.60
CA GLU A 115 -13.05 -9.74 -6.35
C GLU A 115 -12.84 -9.51 -7.86
N GLY A 116 -13.13 -10.56 -8.65
CA GLY A 116 -12.98 -10.53 -10.10
C GLY A 116 -11.55 -10.68 -10.62
N ALA A 117 -10.54 -10.69 -9.75
CA ALA A 117 -9.13 -10.84 -10.12
C ALA A 117 -8.42 -11.84 -9.19
N ASP A 118 -7.20 -12.25 -9.54
CA ASP A 118 -6.41 -13.14 -8.68
C ASP A 118 -6.04 -12.47 -7.35
N ASP A 119 -5.92 -13.25 -6.28
CA ASP A 119 -5.42 -12.77 -5.01
C ASP A 119 -3.96 -12.33 -5.09
N LEU A 120 -3.60 -11.37 -4.24
CA LEU A 120 -2.25 -10.80 -4.15
C LEU A 120 -1.55 -11.36 -2.92
N HIS A 121 -0.30 -11.77 -3.09
CA HIS A 121 0.58 -12.02 -1.96
C HIS A 121 2.00 -11.61 -2.33
N GLY A 122 2.72 -11.07 -1.35
CA GLY A 122 4.07 -10.58 -1.61
C GLY A 122 4.87 -10.48 -0.33
N SER A 123 6.18 -10.61 -0.48
CA SER A 123 7.15 -10.32 0.58
C SER A 123 8.33 -9.59 -0.02
N ARG A 124 8.82 -8.57 0.69
CA ARG A 124 9.97 -7.77 0.26
C ARG A 124 10.91 -7.59 1.44
N PHE A 125 12.20 -7.72 1.17
CA PHE A 125 13.27 -7.51 2.12
C PHE A 125 14.21 -6.44 1.58
N GLU A 126 14.51 -5.43 2.39
CA GLU A 126 15.30 -4.27 1.98
C GLU A 126 16.35 -3.93 3.04
N LEU A 127 17.52 -3.55 2.52
CA LEU A 127 18.58 -2.96 3.30
C LEU A 127 18.79 -1.52 2.82
N ARG A 128 18.49 -0.55 3.68
CA ARG A 128 18.49 0.87 3.33
C ARG A 128 19.66 1.58 4.00
N TRP A 129 20.50 2.19 3.19
CA TRP A 129 21.54 3.12 3.65
C TRP A 129 20.96 4.54 3.73
N LYS A 130 21.11 5.20 4.87
CA LYS A 130 20.75 6.60 5.13
C LYS A 130 21.96 7.33 5.71
N PHE A 131 22.27 8.50 5.18
CA PHE A 131 23.34 9.40 5.60
C PHE A 131 22.78 10.65 6.26
#